data_AF-A0AAV6YNY3-F1
#
_entry.id   AF-A0AAV6YNY3-F1
#
_cell.length_a   1.000
_cell.length_b   1.000
_cell.length_c   1.000
_cell.angle_alpha   90.00
_cell.angle_beta   90.00
_cell.angle_gamma   90.00
#
_symmetry.space_group_name_H-M   'P 1'
#
loop_
_entity.id
_entity.type
_entity.pdbx_description
1 polymer ?
#
loop_
_entity_poly.entity_id
_entity_poly.type
_entity_poly.pdbx_seq_one_letter_code
_entity_poly.pdbx_strand_id
1 'polypeptide(L)'
;MAHSLMTNGGHSDLWASHNKMVLEPLETNDPEVYDIIRKEKHRQRYGLELIASENFASCAVLQALGSCLNNKYSEGYPGQR
;
A
#
# COMPACT_ATOMS: atom_id res chain seq x y z
N MET A 1 -6.45 23.85 46.00
CA MET A 1 -7.52 23.44 45.08
C MET A 1 -7.20 23.90 43.68
N ALA A 2 -6.42 23.12 42.94
CA ALA A 2 -6.20 23.34 41.51
C ALA A 2 -5.89 21.96 40.91
N HIS A 3 -6.92 21.14 40.84
CA HIS A 3 -6.88 19.90 40.08
C HIS A 3 -7.69 20.13 38.81
N SER A 4 -7.21 19.56 37.71
CA SER A 4 -7.80 19.60 36.37
C SER A 4 -7.47 20.87 35.58
N LEU A 5 -6.48 20.77 34.70
CA LEU A 5 -6.51 21.27 33.33
C LEU A 5 -5.32 20.65 32.58
N MET A 6 -5.57 20.20 31.34
CA MET A 6 -4.58 19.81 30.31
C MET A 6 -4.19 18.33 30.15
N THR A 7 -5.13 17.43 29.80
CA THR A 7 -4.80 16.22 29.02
C THR A 7 -6.00 15.73 28.20
N ASN A 8 -6.39 16.39 27.10
CA ASN A 8 -7.39 15.82 26.17
C ASN A 8 -7.20 16.20 24.69
N GLY A 9 -6.21 17.04 24.32
CA GLY A 9 -6.02 17.50 22.94
C GLY A 9 -5.07 16.68 22.06
N GLY A 10 -4.29 15.74 22.62
CA GLY A 10 -3.26 15.02 21.86
C GLY A 10 -3.71 13.72 21.19
N HIS A 11 -4.76 13.07 21.72
CA HIS A 11 -5.12 11.71 21.30
C HIS A 11 -5.99 11.69 20.03
N SER A 12 -6.88 12.68 19.86
CA SER A 12 -7.71 12.83 18.66
C SER A 12 -6.86 13.10 17.42
N ASP A 13 -5.84 13.94 17.57
CA ASP A 13 -5.02 14.44 16.46
C ASP A 13 -4.04 13.36 15.98
N LEU A 14 -3.52 12.55 16.90
CA LEU A 14 -2.72 11.36 16.58
C LEU A 14 -3.56 10.29 15.86
N TRP A 15 -4.79 10.04 16.31
CA TRP A 15 -5.69 9.09 15.65
C TRP A 15 -6.11 9.57 14.25
N ALA A 16 -6.34 10.88 14.09
CA ALA A 16 -6.60 11.47 12.78
C ALA A 16 -5.41 11.30 11.82
N SER A 17 -4.19 11.54 12.32
CA SER A 17 -2.95 11.31 11.56
C SER A 17 -2.75 9.84 11.18
N HIS A 18 -3.04 8.91 12.09
CA HIS A 18 -2.97 7.47 11.81
C HIS A 18 -3.93 7.05 10.68
N ASN A 19 -5.19 7.49 10.75
CA ASN A 19 -6.16 7.19 9.69
C ASN A 19 -5.74 7.79 8.35
N LYS A 20 -5.13 8.98 8.38
CA LYS A 20 -4.57 9.61 7.19
C LYS A 20 -3.45 8.74 6.59
N MET A 21 -2.49 8.30 7.40
CA MET A 21 -1.37 7.45 6.97
C MET A 21 -1.82 6.17 6.24
N VAL A 22 -2.89 5.51 6.69
CA VAL A 22 -3.37 4.25 6.08
C VAL A 22 -4.06 4.48 4.73
N LEU A 23 -4.62 5.67 4.49
CA LEU A 23 -5.38 6.01 3.29
C LEU A 23 -4.58 6.79 2.25
N GLU A 24 -3.43 7.33 2.62
CA GLU A 24 -2.61 8.14 1.73
C GLU A 24 -2.04 7.32 0.56
N PRO A 25 -2.04 7.90 -0.67
CA PRO A 25 -1.37 7.28 -1.81
C PRO A 25 0.12 7.08 -1.57
N LEU A 26 0.70 6.04 -2.18
CA LEU A 26 2.14 5.74 -2.06
C LEU A 26 3.03 6.94 -2.42
N GLU A 27 2.66 7.73 -3.43
CA GLU A 27 3.42 8.92 -3.84
C GLU A 27 3.62 9.94 -2.71
N THR A 28 2.63 10.09 -1.83
CA THR A 28 2.69 11.04 -0.70
C THR A 28 3.21 10.36 0.57
N ASN A 29 2.82 9.10 0.77
CA ASN A 29 3.17 8.33 1.97
C ASN A 29 4.64 7.90 1.99
N ASP A 30 5.14 7.44 0.83
CA ASP A 30 6.53 7.02 0.62
C ASP A 30 7.03 7.46 -0.78
N PRO A 31 7.46 8.73 -0.93
CA PRO A 31 7.93 9.26 -2.20
C PRO A 31 9.22 8.59 -2.68
N GLU A 32 10.05 8.05 -1.79
CA GLU A 32 11.30 7.39 -2.14
C GLU A 32 11.03 6.07 -2.88
N VAL A 33 10.17 5.22 -2.32
CA VAL A 33 9.76 3.96 -2.96
C VAL A 33 8.99 4.23 -4.26
N TYR A 34 8.12 5.24 -4.26
CA TYR A 34 7.40 5.64 -5.46
C TYR A 34 8.35 6.00 -6.62
N ASP A 35 9.39 6.78 -6.34
CA ASP A 35 10.40 7.16 -7.33
C ASP A 35 11.21 5.96 -7.84
N ILE A 36 11.55 5.01 -6.97
CA ILE A 36 12.23 3.77 -7.37
C ILE A 36 11.35 2.98 -8.36
N ILE A 37 10.06 2.80 -8.05
CA ILE A 37 9.12 2.10 -8.94
C ILE A 37 9.00 2.82 -10.29
N ARG A 38 8.95 4.15 -10.29
CA ARG A 38 8.88 4.93 -11.54
C ARG A 38 10.13 4.77 -12.40
N LYS A 39 11.32 4.77 -11.79
CA LYS A 39 12.58 4.53 -12.49
C LYS A 39 12.63 3.13 -13.10
N GLU A 40 12.18 2.11 -12.37
CA GLU A 40 12.13 0.74 -12.88
C GLU A 40 11.11 0.58 -14.02
N LYS A 41 9.92 1.17 -13.88
CA LYS A 41 8.93 1.21 -14.97
C LYS A 41 9.48 1.88 -16.23
N HIS A 42 10.28 2.94 -16.07
CA HIS A 42 10.97 3.58 -17.19
C HIS A 42 12.00 2.64 -17.82
N ARG A 43 12.84 1.98 -17.01
CA ARG A 43 13.84 1.00 -17.48
C ARG A 43 13.18 -0.10 -18.34
N GLN A 44 12.10 -0.70 -17.84
CA GLN A 44 11.38 -1.76 -18.57
C GLN A 44 10.72 -1.26 -19.86
N ARG A 45 10.23 -0.01 -19.88
CA ARG A 45 9.56 0.56 -21.06
C ARG A 45 10.53 0.83 -22.22
N TYR A 46 11.77 1.19 -21.92
CA TYR A 46 12.76 1.58 -22.92
C TYR A 46 13.86 0.51 -23.11
N GLY A 47 13.85 -0.56 -22.31
CA GLY A 47 14.69 -1.74 -22.49
C GLY A 47 14.08 -2.74 -23.47
N LEU A 48 14.93 -3.46 -24.20
CA LEU A 48 14.51 -4.65 -24.96
C LEU A 48 14.69 -5.87 -24.07
N GLU A 49 13.59 -6.34 -23.48
CA GLU A 49 13.62 -7.52 -22.61
C GLU A 49 13.63 -8.80 -23.44
N LEU A 50 14.78 -9.50 -23.44
CA LEU A 50 15.04 -10.72 -24.24
C LEU A 50 15.13 -11.99 -23.38
N ILE A 51 14.80 -11.89 -22.09
CA ILE A 51 14.80 -13.03 -21.17
C ILE A 51 13.51 -13.82 -21.41
N ALA A 52 13.64 -15.07 -21.88
CA ALA A 52 12.50 -15.88 -22.33
C ALA A 52 11.43 -16.15 -21.26
N SER A 53 11.78 -16.07 -19.98
CA SER A 53 10.85 -16.28 -18.85
C SER A 53 10.18 -15.00 -18.36
N GLU A 54 10.62 -13.82 -18.81
CA GLU A 54 10.04 -12.55 -18.40
C GLU A 54 8.84 -12.17 -19.26
N ASN A 55 7.87 -11.48 -18.66
CA ASN A 55 6.65 -11.07 -19.33
C ASN A 55 6.01 -9.88 -18.62
N PHE A 56 5.09 -9.18 -19.30
CA PHE A 56 4.32 -8.08 -18.75
C PHE A 56 2.91 -8.53 -18.37
N ALA A 57 2.57 -8.46 -17.08
CA ALA A 57 1.21 -8.73 -16.61
C ALA A 57 0.22 -7.67 -17.12
N SER A 58 -1.03 -8.08 -17.35
CA SER A 58 -2.08 -7.15 -17.74
C SER A 58 -2.45 -6.19 -16.61
N CYS A 59 -2.97 -5.02 -16.96
CA CYS A 59 -3.42 -4.04 -15.96
C CYS A 59 -4.51 -4.61 -15.03
N ALA A 60 -5.40 -5.46 -15.55
CA ALA A 60 -6.45 -6.11 -14.77
C ALA A 60 -5.88 -7.04 -13.68
N VAL A 61 -4.82 -7.80 -14.00
CA VAL A 61 -4.13 -8.67 -13.02
C VAL A 61 -3.48 -7.83 -11.92
N LEU A 62 -2.78 -6.76 -12.30
CA LEU A 62 -2.14 -5.86 -11.34
C LEU A 62 -3.15 -5.14 -10.43
N GLN A 63 -4.33 -4.76 -10.95
CA GLN A 63 -5.41 -4.19 -10.15
C GLN A 63 -5.97 -5.19 -9.14
N ALA A 64 -6.15 -6.45 -9.53
CA ALA A 64 -6.62 -7.49 -8.62
C ALA A 64 -5.65 -7.74 -7.46
N LEU A 65 -4.33 -7.67 -7.72
CA LEU A 65 -3.29 -7.78 -6.68
C LEU A 65 -3.38 -6.66 -5.63
N GLY A 66 -3.83 -5.46 -6.00
CA GLY A 66 -4.04 -4.34 -5.07
C GLY A 66 -5.38 -4.38 -4.31
N SER A 67 -6.16 -5.45 -4.43
CA SER A 67 -7.50 -5.53 -3.82
C SER A 67 -7.48 -5.88 -2.33
N CYS A 68 -8.65 -5.78 -1.69
CA CYS A 68 -8.85 -6.14 -0.28
C CYS A 68 -8.62 -7.64 0.02
N LEU A 69 -8.42 -8.48 -1.00
CA LEU A 69 -8.12 -9.91 -0.81
C LEU A 69 -6.83 -10.13 0.01
N ASN A 70 -5.88 -9.19 -0.02
CA ASN A 70 -4.66 -9.24 0.80
C ASN A 70 -4.93 -9.29 2.31
N ASN A 71 -6.08 -8.77 2.75
CA ASN A 71 -6.43 -8.74 4.16
C ASN A 71 -7.02 -10.07 4.63
N LYS A 72 -7.36 -10.97 3.69
CA LYS A 72 -8.09 -12.18 4.01
C LYS A 72 -7.14 -13.32 4.34
N TYR A 73 -7.29 -13.85 5.55
CA TYR A 73 -6.74 -15.14 5.92
C TYR A 73 -7.79 -16.24 5.69
N SER A 74 -7.44 -17.28 4.92
CA SER A 74 -8.34 -18.37 4.53
C SER A 74 -7.61 -19.71 4.52
N GLU A 75 -7.48 -20.32 5.68
CA GLU A 75 -7.01 -21.70 5.82
C GLU A 75 -8.05 -22.72 5.34
N GLY A 76 -7.58 -23.89 4.94
CA GLY A 76 -8.42 -24.98 4.46
C GLY A 76 -8.80 -24.85 2.98
N TYR A 77 -9.79 -25.63 2.55
CA TYR A 77 -10.25 -25.67 1.17
C TYR A 77 -11.69 -25.15 1.06
N PRO A 78 -12.09 -24.63 -0.12
CA PRO A 78 -13.49 -24.29 -0.37
C PRO A 78 -14.42 -25.46 -0.03
N GLY A 79 -15.37 -25.24 0.89
CA GLY A 79 -16.35 -26.27 1.28
C GLY A 79 -15.87 -27.29 2.32
N GLN A 80 -14.62 -27.22 2.77
CA GLN A 80 -14.14 -28.00 3.91
C GLN A 80 -13.88 -27.05 5.07
N ARG A 81 -14.87 -26.95 5.97
CA ARG A 81 -14.79 -26.19 7.23
C ARG A 81 -14.97 -27.13 8.40
#